data_AF-A0A2Z4L6V7-F1
#
_entry.id   AF-A0A2Z4L6V7-F1
#
_cell.length_a   1.000
_cell.length_b   1.000
_cell.length_c   1.000
_cell.angle_alpha   90.00
_cell.angle_beta   90.00
_cell.angle_gamma   90.00
#
_symmetry.space_group_name_H-M   'P 1'
#
loop_
_entity.id
_entity.type
_entity.pdbx_description
1 polymer ?
#
loop_
_entity_poly.entity_id
_entity_poly.type
_entity_poly.pdbx_seq_one_letter_code
_entity_poly.pdbx_strand_id
1 'polypeptide(L)'
;MYQLMEVLKKADNNRFNVIHKDNIEILIKYYEGDFLSAEELNKLRKPAKRFIEKEDIGCEEKIELLYEMNTQLTMSGQDTIPVNDIEAHWMQNKDGQSQISYNIQSTVDTTTKLICTVNITQNPTNHDKLPEIVKKTIKNIKQDPNMISADTGYHNATSIEYLHKKGITPIIPDKKQTRKEQGKISTNPYHKDPFPI
;
A
#
# COMPACT_ATOMS: atom_id res chain seq x y z
N MET A 1 3.65 -5.52 26.46
CA MET A 1 3.51 -6.73 25.62
C MET A 1 2.15 -6.64 24.98
N TYR A 2 2.05 -6.00 23.81
CA TYR A 2 0.77 -5.82 23.12
C TYR A 2 0.46 -7.11 22.35
N GLN A 3 -0.61 -7.77 22.76
CA GLN A 3 -1.10 -9.00 22.18
C GLN A 3 -1.93 -8.63 20.95
N LEU A 4 -1.30 -8.65 19.77
CA LEU A 4 -2.00 -8.60 18.48
C LEU A 4 -2.77 -9.91 18.31
N MET A 5 -4.01 -9.93 18.79
CA MET A 5 -5.01 -10.92 18.43
C MET A 5 -6.08 -10.22 17.59
N GLU A 6 -5.81 -10.06 16.29
CA GLU A 6 -6.89 -9.79 15.34
C GLU A 6 -7.11 -11.02 14.48
N VAL A 7 -8.25 -11.64 14.75
CA VAL A 7 -8.88 -12.65 13.91
C VAL A 7 -9.00 -12.06 12.51
N LEU A 8 -8.45 -12.72 11.49
CA LEU A 8 -8.71 -12.44 10.08
C LEU A 8 -10.21 -12.64 9.80
N LYS A 9 -11.02 -11.62 10.14
CA LYS A 9 -12.35 -11.44 9.57
C LYS A 9 -12.13 -11.31 8.08
N LYS A 10 -12.86 -12.09 7.29
CA LYS A 10 -12.81 -12.08 5.83
C LYS A 10 -12.87 -10.61 5.34
N ALA A 11 -11.73 -10.06 4.96
CA ALA A 11 -11.60 -8.66 4.58
C ALA A 11 -12.10 -8.50 3.15
N ASP A 12 -13.41 -8.55 2.96
CA ASP A 12 -14.02 -8.00 1.76
C ASP A 12 -13.90 -6.47 1.88
N ASN A 13 -12.76 -5.93 1.43
CA ASN A 13 -12.54 -4.49 1.28
C ASN A 13 -13.43 -3.99 0.14
N ASN A 14 -14.73 -3.88 0.44
CA ASN A 14 -15.69 -3.28 -0.44
C ASN A 14 -15.30 -1.82 -0.64
N ARG A 15 -15.00 -1.46 -1.89
CA ARG A 15 -14.66 -0.09 -2.32
C ARG A 15 -15.68 0.97 -1.89
N PHE A 16 -16.90 0.56 -1.55
CA PHE A 16 -17.98 1.43 -1.10
C PHE A 16 -18.10 1.57 0.42
N ASN A 17 -17.34 0.79 1.19
CA ASN A 17 -17.35 0.82 2.66
C ASN A 17 -16.24 1.73 3.20
N VAL A 18 -16.30 3.00 2.81
CA VAL A 18 -15.33 4.04 3.21
C VAL A 18 -16.04 5.22 3.87
N ILE A 19 -15.36 5.84 4.83
CA ILE A 19 -15.80 7.10 5.45
C ILE A 19 -14.99 8.23 4.82
N HIS A 20 -15.68 9.30 4.45
CA HIS A 20 -15.06 10.49 3.90
C HIS A 20 -14.58 11.42 5.02
N LYS A 21 -13.55 12.21 4.74
CA LYS A 21 -12.96 13.15 5.70
C LYS A 21 -13.97 14.10 6.34
N ASP A 22 -14.88 14.65 5.53
CA ASP A 22 -15.98 15.51 5.99
C ASP A 22 -16.87 14.83 7.04
N ASN A 23 -17.20 13.56 6.83
CA ASN A 23 -17.99 12.77 7.78
C ASN A 23 -17.21 12.48 9.07
N ILE A 24 -15.89 12.27 9.02
CA ILE A 24 -15.07 12.06 10.22
C ILE A 24 -15.08 13.31 11.09
N GLU A 25 -14.91 14.49 10.49
CA GLU A 25 -14.96 15.75 11.23
C GLU A 25 -16.32 15.96 11.91
N ILE A 26 -17.43 15.60 11.25
CA ILE A 26 -18.77 15.63 11.86
C ILE A 26 -18.89 14.60 12.99
N LEU A 27 -18.36 13.39 12.81
CA LEU A 27 -18.42 12.32 13.82
C LEU A 27 -17.60 12.66 15.07
N ILE A 28 -16.44 13.30 14.92
CA ILE A 28 -15.64 13.76 16.08
C ILE A 28 -16.46 14.73 16.92
N LYS A 29 -17.03 15.76 16.29
CA LYS A 29 -17.92 16.73 16.97
C LYS A 29 -19.10 16.05 17.66
N TYR A 30 -19.72 15.08 17.00
CA TYR A 30 -20.85 14.32 17.56
C TYR A 30 -20.47 13.64 18.88
N TYR A 31 -19.33 12.96 18.91
CA TYR A 31 -18.90 12.20 20.09
C TYR A 31 -18.27 13.05 21.18
N GLU A 32 -17.72 14.23 20.83
CA GLU A 32 -17.23 15.22 21.81
C GLU A 32 -18.37 15.99 22.52
N GLY A 33 -19.62 15.79 22.10
CA GLY A 33 -20.80 16.36 22.73
C GLY A 33 -21.24 17.69 22.15
N ASP A 34 -20.74 18.07 20.97
CA ASP A 34 -21.26 19.23 20.24
C ASP A 34 -22.70 18.99 19.79
N PHE A 35 -23.53 20.03 19.86
CA PHE A 35 -24.91 19.95 19.41
C PHE A 35 -24.97 19.94 17.88
N LEU A 36 -25.07 18.75 17.30
CA LEU A 36 -25.29 18.59 15.87
C LEU A 36 -26.78 18.71 15.53
N SER A 37 -27.07 19.46 14.48
CA SER A 37 -28.41 19.53 13.92
C SER A 37 -28.81 18.20 13.27
N ALA A 38 -30.11 17.90 13.25
CA ALA A 38 -30.63 16.75 12.50
C ALA A 38 -30.28 16.81 11.00
N GLU A 39 -30.01 18.00 10.46
CA GLU A 39 -29.56 18.19 9.09
C GLU A 39 -28.11 17.70 8.88
N GLU A 40 -27.20 17.97 9.83
CA GLU A 40 -25.81 17.50 9.79
C GLU A 40 -25.70 15.98 9.89
N LEU A 41 -26.50 15.37 10.78
CA LEU A 41 -26.56 13.90 10.88
C LEU A 41 -27.18 13.25 9.64
N ASN A 42 -28.10 13.95 8.96
CA ASN A 42 -28.69 13.45 7.72
C ASN A 42 -27.70 13.46 6.54
N LYS A 43 -26.74 14.40 6.52
CA LYS A 43 -25.67 14.50 5.51
C LYS A 43 -24.70 13.32 5.56
N LEU A 44 -24.62 12.60 6.67
CA LEU A 44 -23.75 11.43 6.81
C LEU A 44 -24.07 10.35 5.78
N ARG A 45 -23.02 9.81 5.16
CA ARG A 45 -23.14 8.68 4.22
C ARG A 45 -23.41 7.38 4.99
N LYS A 46 -23.93 6.36 4.29
CA LYS A 46 -24.27 5.04 4.90
C LYS A 46 -23.14 4.43 5.76
N PRO A 47 -21.85 4.46 5.36
CA PRO A 47 -20.77 3.91 6.18
C PRO A 47 -20.58 4.66 7.51
N ALA A 48 -20.72 5.99 7.50
CA ALA A 48 -20.63 6.80 8.71
C ALA A 48 -21.82 6.57 9.66
N LYS A 49 -23.05 6.42 9.12
CA LYS A 49 -24.23 6.07 9.92
C LYS A 49 -24.07 4.70 10.60
N ARG A 50 -23.58 3.71 9.85
CA ARG A 50 -23.25 2.38 10.40
C ARG A 50 -22.19 2.42 11.49
N PHE A 51 -21.22 3.34 11.40
CA PHE A 51 -20.21 3.52 12.45
C PHE A 51 -20.85 3.99 13.76
N ILE A 52 -21.87 4.86 13.68
CA ILE A 52 -22.61 5.30 14.86
C ILE A 52 -23.39 4.12 15.48
N GLU A 53 -24.10 3.37 14.65
CA GLU A 53 -24.94 2.21 15.02
C GLU A 53 -24.16 1.02 15.60
N LYS A 54 -22.83 1.00 15.48
CA LYS A 54 -21.99 -0.06 16.08
C LYS A 54 -22.03 0.00 17.60
N GLU A 55 -22.74 -0.93 18.23
CA GLU A 55 -22.83 -1.05 19.70
C GLU A 55 -21.65 -1.81 20.31
N ASP A 56 -20.80 -2.44 19.49
CA ASP A 56 -19.67 -3.26 19.90
C ASP A 56 -18.44 -2.46 20.38
N ILE A 57 -18.47 -1.12 20.23
CA ILE A 57 -17.35 -0.22 20.51
C ILE A 57 -17.84 0.91 21.43
N GLY A 58 -17.11 1.18 22.51
CA GLY A 58 -17.44 2.24 23.46
C GLY A 58 -17.29 3.64 22.87
N CYS A 59 -17.94 4.66 23.45
CA CYS A 59 -17.83 6.05 22.94
C CYS A 59 -16.38 6.56 22.96
N GLU A 60 -15.62 6.27 24.01
CA GLU A 60 -14.20 6.67 24.12
C GLU A 60 -13.35 6.02 23.02
N GLU A 61 -13.52 4.71 22.80
CA GLU A 61 -12.84 3.97 21.73
C GLU A 61 -13.22 4.49 20.33
N LYS A 62 -14.49 4.90 20.13
CA LYS A 62 -14.91 5.53 18.87
C LYS A 62 -14.22 6.86 18.63
N ILE A 63 -14.04 7.68 19.66
CA ILE A 63 -13.32 8.96 19.55
C ILE A 63 -11.86 8.71 19.17
N GLU A 64 -11.19 7.80 19.89
CA GLU A 64 -9.80 7.42 19.59
C GLU A 64 -9.63 6.94 18.14
N LEU A 65 -10.52 6.04 17.71
CA LEU A 65 -10.52 5.52 16.34
C LEU A 65 -10.78 6.61 15.29
N LEU A 66 -11.65 7.58 15.56
CA LEU A 66 -11.90 8.70 14.64
C LEU A 66 -10.68 9.63 14.53
N TYR A 67 -9.97 9.87 15.64
CA TYR A 67 -8.73 10.62 15.64
C TYR A 67 -7.61 9.89 14.87
N GLU A 68 -7.51 8.58 15.03
CA GLU A 68 -6.59 7.75 14.27
C GLU A 68 -6.91 7.78 12.77
N MET A 69 -8.20 7.63 12.42
CA MET A 69 -8.65 7.75 11.03
C MET A 69 -8.28 9.11 10.42
N ASN A 70 -8.48 10.21 11.15
CA ASN A 70 -8.12 11.54 10.69
C ASN A 70 -6.61 11.71 10.52
N THR A 71 -5.81 11.09 11.39
CA THR A 71 -4.34 11.07 11.30
C THR A 71 -3.89 10.32 10.05
N GLN A 72 -4.44 9.14 9.78
CA GLN A 72 -4.14 8.35 8.59
C GLN A 72 -4.51 9.10 7.30
N LEU A 73 -5.67 9.77 7.26
CA LEU A 73 -6.06 10.61 6.12
C LEU A 73 -5.07 11.76 5.90
N THR A 74 -4.60 12.38 6.98
CA THR A 74 -3.62 13.47 6.92
C THR A 74 -2.26 12.99 6.41
N MET A 75 -1.78 11.84 6.91
CA MET A 75 -0.49 11.26 6.49
C MET A 75 -0.52 10.76 5.05
N SER A 76 -1.65 10.17 4.63
CA SER A 76 -1.82 9.60 3.29
C SER A 76 -2.16 10.62 2.21
N GLY A 77 -2.72 11.77 2.61
CA GLY A 77 -3.28 12.75 1.68
C GLY A 77 -4.55 12.28 0.95
N GLN A 78 -5.23 11.24 1.47
CA GLN A 78 -6.47 10.70 0.90
C GLN A 78 -7.70 11.41 1.48
N ASP A 79 -8.81 11.39 0.75
CA ASP A 79 -10.09 11.98 1.19
C ASP A 79 -11.04 10.97 1.86
N THR A 80 -10.68 9.69 1.84
CA THR A 80 -11.52 8.59 2.32
C THR A 80 -10.70 7.49 2.95
N ILE A 81 -11.26 6.88 4.01
CA ILE A 81 -10.62 5.79 4.75
C ILE A 81 -11.53 4.55 4.81
N PRO A 82 -10.98 3.33 4.73
CA PRO A 82 -11.77 2.11 4.86
C PRO A 82 -12.24 1.91 6.31
N VAL A 83 -13.48 1.46 6.49
CA VAL A 83 -14.04 1.22 7.84
C VAL A 83 -13.45 -0.04 8.50
N ASN A 84 -13.11 -1.04 7.69
CA ASN A 84 -12.69 -2.35 8.19
C ASN A 84 -11.20 -2.39 8.50
N ASP A 85 -10.41 -1.51 7.89
CA ASP A 85 -8.96 -1.46 8.00
C ASP A 85 -8.49 -0.05 7.65
N ILE A 86 -8.21 0.73 8.68
CA ILE A 86 -7.86 2.15 8.55
C ILE A 86 -6.42 2.36 8.03
N GLU A 87 -5.58 1.33 8.09
CA GLU A 87 -4.20 1.38 7.59
C GLU A 87 -4.12 1.03 6.09
N ALA A 88 -5.21 0.49 5.52
CA ALA A 88 -5.30 0.19 4.10
C ALA A 88 -5.58 1.44 3.25
N HIS A 89 -4.92 1.53 2.10
CA HIS A 89 -4.93 2.73 1.27
C HIS A 89 -5.52 2.47 -0.11
N TRP A 90 -6.07 3.52 -0.73
CA TRP A 90 -6.37 3.48 -2.16
C TRP A 90 -5.10 3.37 -2.99
N MET A 91 -5.05 2.34 -3.84
CA MET A 91 -3.94 2.09 -4.76
C MET A 91 -4.48 1.73 -6.14
N GLN A 92 -3.76 2.13 -7.19
CA GLN A 92 -4.10 1.74 -8.56
C GLN A 92 -3.61 0.32 -8.84
N ASN A 93 -4.50 -0.55 -9.31
CA ASN A 93 -4.15 -1.90 -9.71
C ASN A 93 -3.60 -1.94 -11.15
N LYS A 94 -3.22 -3.14 -11.61
CA LYS A 94 -2.66 -3.34 -12.96
C LYS A 94 -3.63 -2.97 -14.10
N ASP A 95 -4.93 -3.01 -13.82
CA ASP A 95 -6.00 -2.67 -14.76
C ASP A 95 -6.36 -1.17 -14.73
N GLY A 96 -5.60 -0.37 -13.97
CA GLY A 96 -5.81 1.07 -13.83
C GLY A 96 -6.96 1.44 -12.88
N GLN A 97 -7.59 0.47 -12.21
CA GLN A 97 -8.67 0.70 -11.26
C GLN A 97 -8.13 0.95 -9.85
N SER A 98 -8.70 1.91 -9.14
CA SER A 98 -8.38 2.15 -7.74
C SER A 98 -9.07 1.11 -6.84
N GLN A 99 -8.31 0.50 -5.94
CA GLN A 99 -8.79 -0.45 -4.95
C GLN A 99 -8.12 -0.21 -3.59
N ILE A 100 -8.79 -0.58 -2.50
CA ILE A 100 -8.22 -0.51 -1.16
C ILE A 100 -7.31 -1.73 -0.97
N SER A 101 -6.01 -1.51 -0.82
CA SER A 101 -5.04 -2.60 -0.73
C SER A 101 -3.74 -2.18 -0.04
N TYR A 102 -2.90 -3.17 0.24
CA TYR A 102 -1.51 -3.00 0.63
C TYR A 102 -0.59 -3.30 -0.54
N ASN A 103 0.50 -2.54 -0.68
CA ASN A 103 1.58 -2.89 -1.59
C ASN A 103 2.57 -3.80 -0.85
N ILE A 104 2.56 -5.08 -1.19
CA ILE A 104 3.41 -6.10 -0.56
C ILE A 104 4.57 -6.42 -1.52
N GLN A 105 5.78 -6.39 -0.97
CA GLN A 105 6.99 -6.83 -1.64
C GLN A 105 7.60 -7.99 -0.84
N SER A 106 8.09 -9.02 -1.52
CA SER A 106 8.71 -10.16 -0.85
C SER A 106 9.98 -10.60 -1.56
N THR A 107 10.87 -11.25 -0.80
CA THR A 107 12.04 -11.93 -1.35
C THR A 107 11.96 -13.40 -1.02
N VAL A 108 12.32 -14.24 -1.99
CA VAL A 108 12.23 -15.69 -1.89
C VAL A 108 13.58 -16.28 -2.25
N ASP A 109 14.02 -17.26 -1.47
CA ASP A 109 15.22 -18.02 -1.79
C ASP A 109 14.97 -18.88 -3.05
N THR A 110 15.89 -18.81 -4.00
CA THR A 110 15.68 -19.46 -5.31
C THR A 110 15.79 -20.99 -5.20
N THR A 111 16.57 -21.51 -4.25
CA THR A 111 16.83 -22.95 -4.09
C THR A 111 15.72 -23.64 -3.30
N THR A 112 15.46 -23.13 -2.09
CA THR A 112 14.51 -23.72 -1.13
C THR A 112 13.07 -23.26 -1.33
N LYS A 113 12.86 -22.17 -2.10
CA LYS A 113 11.56 -21.51 -2.28
C LYS A 113 10.96 -20.93 -1.00
N LEU A 114 11.77 -20.78 0.04
CA LEU A 114 11.35 -20.18 1.29
C LEU A 114 11.28 -18.66 1.17
N ILE A 115 10.26 -18.06 1.79
CA ILE A 115 10.14 -16.60 1.89
C ILE A 115 11.17 -16.10 2.90
N CYS A 116 12.12 -15.29 2.45
CA CYS A 116 13.17 -14.73 3.30
C CYS A 116 12.72 -13.42 3.98
N THR A 117 11.85 -12.66 3.32
CA THR A 117 11.36 -11.36 3.81
C THR A 117 10.03 -11.01 3.15
N VAL A 118 9.15 -10.41 3.94
CA VAL A 118 7.94 -9.73 3.47
C VAL A 118 8.04 -8.28 3.95
N ASN A 119 7.77 -7.33 3.07
CA ASN A 119 7.75 -5.91 3.34
C ASN A 119 6.43 -5.32 2.87
N ILE A 120 5.73 -4.63 3.76
CA ILE A 120 4.49 -3.93 3.46
C ILE A 120 4.84 -2.45 3.28
N THR A 121 4.41 -1.86 2.18
CA THR A 121 4.59 -0.45 1.88
C THR A 121 3.24 0.17 1.55
N GLN A 122 2.97 1.35 2.09
CA GLN A 122 1.78 2.14 1.73
C GLN A 122 2.07 3.08 0.55
N ASN A 123 3.32 3.15 0.07
CA ASN A 123 3.65 3.90 -1.14
C ASN A 123 3.17 3.14 -2.39
N PRO A 124 2.46 3.83 -3.31
CA PRO A 124 1.93 3.21 -4.52
C PRO A 124 3.03 2.91 -5.56
N THR A 125 4.16 3.61 -5.50
CA THR A 125 5.28 3.44 -6.44
C THR A 125 6.42 2.63 -5.84
N ASN A 126 6.95 1.71 -6.65
CA ASN A 126 8.09 0.85 -6.30
C ASN A 126 9.46 1.53 -6.51
N HIS A 127 9.48 2.79 -6.93
CA HIS A 127 10.71 3.55 -7.11
C HIS A 127 11.47 3.60 -5.77
N ASP A 128 12.75 3.21 -5.80
CA ASP A 128 13.68 3.20 -4.65
C ASP A 128 13.38 2.21 -3.50
N LYS A 129 12.53 1.20 -3.72
CA LYS A 129 12.21 0.19 -2.68
C LYS A 129 13.13 -1.03 -2.65
N LEU A 130 13.85 -1.33 -3.73
CA LEU A 130 14.75 -2.49 -3.81
C LEU A 130 15.83 -2.48 -2.71
N PRO A 131 16.54 -1.35 -2.46
CA PRO A 131 17.57 -1.32 -1.43
C PRO A 131 17.02 -1.65 -0.03
N GLU A 132 15.80 -1.21 0.27
CA GLU A 132 15.17 -1.43 1.57
C GLU A 132 14.87 -2.92 1.81
N ILE A 133 14.21 -3.58 0.85
CA ILE A 133 13.85 -4.98 1.00
C ILE A 133 15.10 -5.87 1.02
N VAL A 134 16.11 -5.57 0.19
CA VAL A 134 17.37 -6.32 0.17
C VAL A 134 18.12 -6.21 1.50
N LYS A 135 18.15 -5.02 2.12
CA LYS A 135 18.73 -4.85 3.48
C LYS A 135 18.01 -5.72 4.51
N LYS A 136 16.67 -5.75 4.46
CA LYS A 136 15.85 -6.59 5.35
C LYS A 136 16.13 -8.08 5.11
N THR A 137 16.25 -8.50 3.86
CA THR A 137 16.61 -9.87 3.49
C THR A 137 17.96 -10.27 4.06
N ILE A 138 19.01 -9.48 3.81
CA ILE A 138 20.37 -9.73 4.32
C ILE A 138 20.36 -9.82 5.85
N LYS A 139 19.64 -8.92 6.53
CA LYS A 139 19.50 -8.94 7.99
C LYS A 139 18.83 -10.23 8.49
N ASN A 140 17.80 -10.70 7.80
CA ASN A 140 17.04 -11.90 8.19
C ASN A 140 17.82 -13.19 7.95
N ILE A 141 18.45 -13.33 6.79
CA ILE A 141 19.20 -14.55 6.41
C ILE A 141 20.65 -14.54 6.94
N LYS A 142 21.12 -13.39 7.44
CA LYS A 142 22.49 -13.15 7.94
C LYS A 142 23.58 -13.51 6.92
N GLN A 143 23.26 -13.34 5.64
CA GLN A 143 24.13 -13.66 4.51
C GLN A 143 23.83 -12.68 3.36
N ASP A 144 24.87 -12.29 2.64
CA ASP A 144 24.73 -11.52 1.41
C ASP A 144 24.42 -12.46 0.23
N PRO A 145 23.36 -12.20 -0.55
CA PRO A 145 23.04 -13.00 -1.72
C PRO A 145 24.02 -12.68 -2.87
N ASN A 146 24.46 -13.69 -3.61
CA ASN A 146 25.33 -13.48 -4.77
C ASN A 146 24.60 -12.80 -5.94
N MET A 147 23.31 -13.10 -6.11
CA MET A 147 22.48 -12.62 -7.19
C MET A 147 21.08 -12.26 -6.69
N ILE A 148 20.47 -11.24 -7.29
CA ILE A 148 19.06 -10.89 -7.05
C ILE A 148 18.35 -10.78 -8.38
N SER A 149 17.25 -11.53 -8.53
CA SER A 149 16.29 -11.38 -9.62
C SER A 149 15.11 -10.53 -9.18
N ALA A 150 14.69 -9.58 -10.01
CA ALA A 150 13.56 -8.70 -9.70
C ALA A 150 12.84 -8.25 -10.98
N ASP A 151 11.58 -7.81 -10.83
CA ASP A 151 10.77 -7.29 -11.93
C ASP A 151 11.36 -6.00 -12.55
N THR A 152 10.99 -5.72 -13.80
CA THR A 152 11.33 -4.50 -14.56
C THR A 152 11.06 -3.20 -13.80
N GLY A 153 10.08 -3.19 -12.89
CA GLY A 153 9.77 -2.03 -12.04
C GLY A 153 10.94 -1.59 -11.15
N TYR A 154 11.86 -2.51 -10.83
CA TYR A 154 13.06 -2.25 -10.05
C TYR A 154 14.26 -1.82 -10.90
N HIS A 155 14.14 -1.82 -12.23
CA HIS A 155 15.18 -1.36 -13.15
C HIS A 155 15.32 0.17 -13.11
N ASN A 156 16.07 0.66 -12.13
CA ASN A 156 16.41 2.08 -11.95
C ASN A 156 17.85 2.24 -11.44
N ALA A 157 18.45 3.43 -11.65
CA ALA A 157 19.85 3.68 -11.33
C ALA A 157 20.16 3.43 -9.84
N THR A 158 19.30 3.88 -8.93
CA THR A 158 19.45 3.71 -7.47
C THR A 158 19.57 2.23 -7.08
N SER A 159 18.67 1.39 -7.60
CA SER A 159 18.65 -0.05 -7.38
C SER A 159 19.93 -0.72 -7.87
N ILE A 160 20.34 -0.42 -9.11
CA ILE A 160 21.51 -1.05 -9.75
C ILE A 160 22.80 -0.62 -9.03
N GLU A 161 22.94 0.67 -8.72
CA GLU A 161 24.10 1.19 -8.00
C GLU A 161 24.21 0.57 -6.60
N TYR A 162 23.08 0.44 -5.88
CA TYR A 162 23.05 -0.19 -4.56
C TYR A 162 23.52 -1.65 -4.60
N LEU A 163 23.01 -2.44 -5.55
CA LEU A 163 23.40 -3.85 -5.70
C LEU A 163 24.88 -3.98 -6.10
N HIS A 164 25.34 -3.15 -7.04
CA HIS A 164 26.74 -3.13 -7.46
C HIS A 164 27.69 -2.79 -6.31
N LYS A 165 27.37 -1.78 -5.50
CA LYS A 165 28.15 -1.42 -4.29
C LYS A 165 28.22 -2.54 -3.25
N LYS A 166 27.24 -3.44 -3.24
CA LYS A 166 27.19 -4.62 -2.37
C LYS A 166 27.83 -5.87 -2.97
N GLY A 167 28.33 -5.80 -4.21
CA GLY A 167 28.87 -6.96 -4.92
C GLY A 167 27.79 -8.00 -5.30
N ILE A 168 26.53 -7.57 -5.36
CA ILE A 168 25.39 -8.43 -5.69
C ILE A 168 25.09 -8.25 -7.18
N THR A 169 25.03 -9.34 -7.93
CA THR A 169 24.72 -9.29 -9.37
C THR A 169 23.20 -9.13 -9.60
N PRO A 170 22.74 -8.03 -10.22
CA PRO A 170 21.33 -7.86 -10.57
C PRO A 170 20.95 -8.68 -11.82
N ILE A 171 19.81 -9.37 -11.75
CA ILE A 171 19.12 -9.99 -12.89
C ILE A 171 17.77 -9.29 -13.02
N ILE A 172 17.75 -8.13 -13.67
CA ILE A 172 16.55 -7.29 -13.80
C ILE A 172 16.36 -6.93 -15.28
N PRO A 173 15.24 -7.31 -15.92
CA PRO A 173 15.00 -6.95 -17.30
C PRO A 173 14.77 -5.44 -17.44
N ASP A 174 15.26 -4.85 -18.53
CA ASP A 174 14.94 -3.47 -18.88
C ASP A 174 13.54 -3.36 -19.51
N LYS A 175 12.99 -2.14 -19.55
CA LYS A 175 11.63 -1.91 -20.09
C LYS A 175 11.48 -2.28 -21.56
N LYS A 176 12.54 -2.16 -22.37
CA LYS A 176 12.55 -2.47 -23.80
C LYS A 176 12.56 -3.98 -24.01
N GLN A 177 13.37 -4.72 -23.24
CA GLN A 177 13.39 -6.17 -23.22
C GLN A 177 12.01 -6.72 -22.86
N THR A 178 11.37 -6.21 -21.82
CA THR A 178 10.01 -6.62 -21.45
C THR A 178 8.99 -6.35 -22.56
N ARG A 179 9.06 -5.18 -23.23
CA ARG A 179 8.17 -4.88 -24.39
C ARG A 179 8.42 -5.83 -25.55
N LYS A 180 9.68 -6.18 -25.83
CA LYS A 180 10.08 -7.13 -26.88
C LYS A 180 9.50 -8.51 -26.63
N GLU A 181 9.64 -9.03 -25.41
CA GLU A 181 9.11 -10.34 -25.01
C GLU A 181 7.57 -10.38 -25.07
N GLN A 182 6.90 -9.25 -24.81
CA GLN A 182 5.45 -9.11 -24.94
C GLN A 182 4.96 -8.86 -26.38
N GLY A 183 5.85 -8.74 -27.37
CA GLY A 183 5.48 -8.39 -28.74
C GLY A 183 4.97 -6.95 -28.90
N LYS A 184 5.24 -6.07 -27.94
CA LYS A 184 4.78 -4.66 -27.89
C LYS A 184 5.88 -3.66 -28.27
N ILE A 185 6.76 -4.02 -29.21
CA ILE A 185 7.73 -3.08 -29.76
C ILE A 185 7.01 -2.10 -30.69
N SER A 186 7.26 -0.81 -30.50
CA SER A 186 6.76 0.19 -31.45
C SER A 186 7.60 0.19 -32.72
N THR A 187 6.93 0.21 -33.88
CA THR A 187 7.53 0.43 -35.19
C THR A 187 7.76 1.91 -35.51
N ASN A 188 7.27 2.83 -34.67
CA ASN A 188 7.42 4.26 -34.86
C ASN A 188 8.90 4.68 -34.70
N PRO A 189 9.52 5.32 -35.71
CA PRO A 189 10.93 5.73 -35.66
C PRO A 189 11.23 6.77 -34.58
N TYR A 190 10.23 7.52 -34.11
CA TYR A 190 10.37 8.49 -33.02
C TYR A 190 10.09 7.90 -31.63
N HIS A 191 9.74 6.61 -31.56
CA HIS A 191 9.64 5.93 -30.26
C HIS A 191 11.04 5.67 -29.69
N LYS A 192 11.14 5.40 -28.39
CA LYS A 192 12.42 5.09 -27.72
C LYS A 192 12.95 3.68 -28.02
N ASP A 193 12.14 2.79 -28.60
CA ASP A 193 12.53 1.40 -28.89
C ASP A 193 13.61 1.27 -29.99
N PRO A 194 13.58 2.04 -31.09
CA PRO A 194 14.66 2.09 -32.08
C PRO A 194 16.05 2.44 -31.53
N PHE A 195 16.13 3.19 -30.42
CA PHE A 195 17.40 3.68 -29.90
C PHE A 195 18.01 2.71 -28.86
N PRO A 196 19.35 2.58 -28.79
CA PRO A 196 20.02 1.87 -27.70
C PRO A 196 19.78 2.60 -26.36
N ILE A 197 19.68 1.81 -25.28
CA ILE A 197 19.55 2.30 -23.89
C ILE A 197 20.95 2.55 -23.35
#